data_AF-A0A6G3WQS1-F1
#
_entry.id   AF-A0A6G3WQS1-F1
#
_cell.length_a   1.000
_cell.length_b   1.000
_cell.length_c   1.000
_cell.angle_alpha   90.00
_cell.angle_beta   90.00
_cell.angle_gamma   90.00
#
_symmetry.space_group_name_H-M   'P 1'
#
loop_
_entity.id
_entity.type
_entity.pdbx_description
1 polymer ?
#
loop_
_entity_poly.entity_id
_entity_poly.type
_entity_poly.pdbx_seq_one_letter_code
_entity_poly.pdbx_strand_id
1 'polypeptide(L)' 'VLFIDDGDVLTSAGVAAGIDLCLHLVRRDHGTAVANEIARRTVVPPHRDGGQAQYIHRPVPEPQFATTTGARAWALT' A
#
# COMPACT_ATOMS: atom_id res chain seq x y z
N VAL A 1 4.25 1.76 2.80
CA VAL A 1 4.55 1.88 1.35
C VAL A 1 3.23 2.06 0.59
N LEU A 2 3.17 3.01 -0.36
CA LEU A 2 1.94 3.27 -1.14
C LEU A 2 1.87 2.40 -2.40
N PHE A 3 2.96 2.35 -3.14
CA PHE A 3 3.13 1.52 -4.33
C PHE A 3 4.57 1.04 -4.41
N ILE A 4 4.81 0.01 -5.22
CA ILE A 4 6.13 -0.46 -5.62
C ILE A 4 6.24 -0.30 -7.13
N ASP A 5 7.36 0.24 -7.59
CA ASP A 5 7.75 0.28 -8.99
C ASP A 5 8.86 -0.75 -9.22
N ASP A 6 8.58 -1.79 -10.00
CA ASP A 6 9.52 -2.83 -10.39
C ASP A 6 9.80 -2.77 -11.91
N GLY A 7 9.97 -1.55 -12.42
CA GLY A 7 10.31 -1.28 -13.81
C GLY A 7 9.11 -1.42 -14.75
N ASP A 8 8.82 -2.66 -15.15
CA ASP A 8 7.76 -3.03 -16.10
C ASP A 8 6.43 -3.33 -15.40
N VAL A 9 6.48 -3.71 -14.12
CA VAL A 9 5.30 -4.01 -13.31
C VAL A 9 5.29 -3.10 -12.10
N LEU A 10 4.19 -2.35 -11.95
CA LEU A 10 3.97 -1.46 -10.84
C LEU A 10 2.73 -1.90 -10.08
N THR A 11 2.82 -1.95 -8.76
CA THR A 11 1.73 -2.40 -7.89
C THR A 11 1.40 -1.33 -6.86
N SER A 12 0.12 -1.03 -6.70
CA SER A 12 -0.37 -0.14 -5.64
C SER A 12 -1.04 -0.93 -4.53
N ALA A 13 -1.13 -0.32 -3.35
CA ALA A 13 -1.99 -0.80 -2.28
C ALA A 13 -3.50 -0.69 -2.65
N GLY A 14 -4.19 0.32 -2.11
CA GLY A 14 -5.62 0.57 -2.36
C GLY A 14 -5.86 1.75 -3.31
N VAL A 15 -7.14 2.12 -3.50
CA VAL A 15 -7.58 3.17 -4.45
C VAL A 15 -6.76 4.45 -4.34
N ALA A 16 -6.62 5.00 -3.13
CA ALA A 16 -5.84 6.23 -2.92
C ALA A 16 -4.38 6.09 -3.37
N ALA A 17 -3.75 4.95 -3.04
CA ALA A 17 -2.39 4.66 -3.45
C ALA A 17 -2.27 4.36 -4.96
N GLY A 18 -3.34 3.90 -5.59
CA GLY A 18 -3.44 3.78 -7.04
C GLY A 18 -3.40 5.15 -7.73
N ILE A 19 -4.04 6.17 -7.15
CA ILE A 19 -3.95 7.54 -7.67
C ILE A 19 -2.51 8.06 -7.56
N ASP A 20 -1.85 7.83 -6.42
CA ASP A 20 -0.44 8.18 -6.25
C ASP A 20 0.45 7.49 -7.29
N LEU A 21 0.16 6.22 -7.61
CA LEU A 21 0.87 5.46 -8.65
C LEU A 21 0.64 6.02 -10.06
N CYS A 22 -0.58 6.42 -10.39
CA CYS A 22 -0.86 7.08 -11.67
C CYS A 22 -0.09 8.40 -11.81
N LEU A 23 -0.02 9.21 -10.74
CA LEU A 23 0.79 10.43 -10.74
C LEU A 23 2.29 10.15 -10.85
N HIS A 24 2.76 9.04 -10.27
CA HIS A 24 4.13 8.56 -10.44
C HIS A 24 4.45 8.20 -11.90
N LEU A 25 3.56 7.47 -12.58
CA LEU A 25 3.71 7.15 -14.01
C LEU A 25 3.76 8.41 -14.86
N VAL A 26 2.82 9.34 -14.67
CA VAL A 26 2.83 10.62 -15.39
C VAL A 26 4.13 11.38 -15.16
N ARG A 27 4.65 11.39 -13.93
CA ARG A 27 5.93 12.05 -13.63
C ARG A 27 7.09 11.38 -14.37
N ARG A 28 7.10 10.05 -14.46
CA ARG A 28 8.13 9.28 -15.17
C ARG A 28 8.11 9.56 -16.67
N ASP A 29 6.91 9.61 -17.26
CA ASP A 29 6.75 9.72 -18.72
C ASP A 29 6.74 11.17 -19.24
N HIS A 30 6.26 12.11 -18.43
CA HIS A 30 5.99 13.50 -18.84
C HIS A 30 6.63 14.55 -17.92
N GLY A 31 7.33 14.13 -16.87
CA GLY A 31 8.03 15.02 -15.95
C GLY A 31 7.13 15.64 -14.87
N THR A 32 7.79 16.26 -13.89
CA THR A 32 7.16 16.77 -12.67
C THR A 32 6.15 17.90 -12.90
N ALA A 33 6.36 18.73 -13.92
CA ALA A 33 5.45 19.85 -14.21
C ALA A 33 4.04 19.37 -14.57
N VAL A 34 3.95 18.38 -15.47
CA VAL A 34 2.69 17.77 -15.90
C VAL A 34 2.02 17.02 -14.75
N ALA A 35 2.78 16.22 -14.00
CA ALA A 35 2.25 15.49 -12.85
C ALA A 35 1.66 16.44 -11.79
N ASN A 36 2.31 17.58 -11.51
CA ASN A 36 1.82 18.57 -10.56
C ASN A 36 0.55 19.28 -11.06
N GLU A 37 0.41 19.49 -12.37
CA GLU A 37 -0.81 20.03 -12.96
C GLU A 37 -1.99 19.07 -12.80
N ILE A 38 -1.78 17.79 -13.10
CA ILE A 38 -2.81 16.75 -12.93
C ILE A 38 -3.19 16.63 -11.46
N ALA A 39 -2.22 16.57 -10.55
CA ALA A 39 -2.47 16.49 -9.10
C ALA A 39 -3.39 17.63 -8.60
N ARG A 40 -3.16 18.87 -9.07
CA ARG A 40 -4.05 20.01 -8.75
C ARG A 40 -5.45 19.83 -9.30
N ARG A 41 -5.59 19.37 -10.54
CA ARG A 41 -6.91 19.13 -11.18
C ARG A 41 -7.68 18.00 -10.52
N THR A 42 -6.99 17.00 -9.98
CA THR A 42 -7.60 15.87 -9.29
C THR A 42 -7.72 16.07 -7.78
N VAL A 43 -7.31 17.23 -7.25
CA VAL A 43 -7.36 17.56 -5.82
C VAL A 43 -6.61 16.54 -4.96
N VAL A 44 -5.45 16.10 -5.44
CA VAL A 44 -4.56 15.16 -4.73
C VAL A 44 -3.22 15.83 -4.46
N PRO A 45 -2.60 15.64 -3.28
CA PRO A 45 -1.25 16.13 -3.04
C PRO A 45 -0.27 15.56 -4.08
N PRO A 46 0.69 16.36 -4.60
CA PRO A 46 1.63 15.90 -5.64
C PRO A 46 2.52 14.73 -5.20
N HIS A 47 2.76 14.63 -3.89
CA HIS A 47 3.42 13.52 -3.25
C HIS A 47 2.77 13.30 -1.88
N ARG A 48 2.55 12.04 -1.54
CA ARG A 48 1.98 11.65 -0.26
C ARG A 48 2.92 10.66 0.40
N ASP A 49 3.19 10.89 1.69
CA ASP A 49 3.97 9.96 2.47
C ASP A 49 3.13 8.74 2.85
N GLY A 50 3.69 7.55 2.65
CA GLY A 50 3.05 6.26 2.92
C GLY A 50 2.99 5.85 4.38
N GLY A 51 2.75 6.79 5.30
CA GLY A 51 2.80 6.60 6.76
C GLY A 51 1.48 6.15 7.41
N GLN A 52 0.36 6.18 6.68
CA GLN A 52 -0.92 5.71 7.18
C GLN A 52 -1.05 4.18 7.05
N ALA A 53 -1.52 3.54 8.11
CA ALA A 53 -1.87 2.13 8.07
C ALA A 53 -3.06 1.88 7.13
N GLN A 54 -3.14 0.70 6.54
CA GLN A 54 -4.30 0.33 5.73
C GLN A 54 -5.51 0.06 6.63
N TYR A 55 -6.67 0.58 6.21
CA TYR A 55 -7.95 0.25 6.82
C TYR A 55 -8.39 -1.15 6.36
N ILE A 56 -7.80 -2.18 6.95
CA ILE A 56 -8.18 -3.58 6.72
C ILE A 56 -9.11 -4.04 7.84
N HIS A 57 -10.25 -4.64 7.48
CA HIS A 57 -11.05 -5.36 8.46
C HIS A 57 -10.23 -6.57 8.92
N ARG A 58 -9.73 -6.51 10.16
CA ARG A 58 -9.06 -7.65 10.78
C ARG A 58 -10.14 -8.48 11.46
N PRO A 59 -10.55 -9.65 10.92
CA PRO A 59 -11.43 -10.53 11.68
C PRO A 59 -10.71 -10.86 12.99
N VAL A 60 -11.32 -10.47 14.11
CA VAL A 60 -10.87 -10.89 15.43
C VAL A 60 -11.18 -12.39 15.49
N PRO A 61 -10.16 -13.26 15.62
CA PRO A 61 -10.43 -14.68 15.83
C PRO A 61 -11.33 -14.83 17.04
N GLU A 62 -12.25 -15.80 17.05
CA GLU A 62 -12.95 -16.13 18.28
C GLU A 62 -11.94 -16.35 19.41
N PRO A 63 -12.25 -15.99 20.67
CA PRO A 63 -11.35 -16.23 21.79
C PRO A 63 -10.94 -17.70 21.86
N GLN A 64 -9.77 -18.01 21.30
CA GLN A 64 -9.14 -19.32 21.46
C GLN A 64 -8.45 -19.30 22.80
N PHE A 65 -8.56 -20.38 23.57
CA PHE A 65 -7.66 -20.59 24.71
C PHE A 65 -6.23 -20.54 24.16
N ALA A 66 -5.53 -19.43 24.39
CA ALA A 66 -4.18 -19.24 23.91
C ALA A 66 -3.26 -20.22 24.64
N THR A 67 -2.96 -21.36 24.01
CA THR A 67 -2.02 -22.35 24.53
C THR A 67 -0.89 -22.54 23.53
N THR A 68 0.32 -22.78 24.04
CA THR A 68 1.50 -23.09 23.22
C THR A 68 1.65 -24.59 22.96
N THR A 69 0.68 -25.41 23.39
CA THR A 69 0.75 -26.88 23.36
C THR A 69 0.97 -27.42 21.95
N GLY A 70 0.22 -26.92 20.95
CA GLY A 70 0.36 -27.35 19.57
C GLY A 70 1.73 -27.00 18.98
N ALA A 71 2.20 -25.77 19.23
CA ALA A 71 3.52 -25.33 18.78
C ALA A 71 4.66 -26.13 19.44
N ARG A 72 4.52 -26.47 20.73
CA ARG A 72 5.47 -27.32 21.46
C ARG A 72 5.48 -28.76 20.95
N ALA A 73 4.32 -29.32 20.62
CA ALA A 73 4.22 -30.68 20.07
C ALA A 73 4.91 -30.78 18.70
N TRP A 74 4.68 -29.80 17.82
CA TRP A 74 5.35 -29.73 16.51
C TRP A 74 6.87 -29.56 16.64
N ALA A 75 7.34 -28.75 17.59
CA ALA A 75 8.78 -28.52 17.77
C ALA A 75 9.56 -29.75 18.30
N LEU A 76 8.84 -30.79 18.76
CA LEU A 76 9.41 -32.04 19.28
C LEU A 76 9.30 -33.20 18.28
N THR A 77 8.76 -32.97 17.08
CA THR A 77 8.80 -33.91 15.94
C THR A 77 9.92 -33.56 14.98
#